data_AF-A0A2E1HGI0-F1
#
_entry.id   AF-A0A2E1HGI0-F1
#
_cell.length_a   1.000
_cell.length_b   1.000
_cell.length_c   1.000
_cell.angle_alpha   90.00
_cell.angle_beta   90.00
_cell.angle_gamma   90.00
#
_symmetry.space_group_name_H-M   'P 1'
#
loop_
_entity.id
_entity.type
_entity.pdbx_description
1 polymer ?
#
loop_
_entity_poly.entity_id
_entity_poly.type
_entity_poly.pdbx_seq_one_letter_code
_entity_poly.pdbx_strand_id
1 'polypeptide(L)'
;MSDNDATHDVARQHVREWQRQDRKILGIERLLVDEEGHVTPDLDGIADFSDASREQSHVAARRFLKMYGSDPHERFDFVAE
;
A
#
# COMPACT_ATOMS: atom_id res chain seq x y z
N MET A 1 -17.49 5.85 2.44
CA MET A 1 -16.20 5.82 1.72
C MET A 1 -15.18 5.39 2.76
N SER A 2 -14.45 4.30 2.55
CA SER A 2 -13.44 3.89 3.53
C SER A 2 -12.35 4.96 3.56
N ASP A 3 -12.15 5.59 4.71
CA ASP A 3 -11.14 6.63 4.97
C ASP A 3 -9.67 6.11 4.94
N ASN A 4 -9.37 5.08 4.14
CA ASN A 4 -8.13 4.29 4.27
C ASN A 4 -7.16 4.38 3.08
N ASP A 5 -7.51 5.06 1.99
CA ASP A 5 -6.60 5.13 0.83
C ASP A 5 -5.48 6.17 1.07
N ALA A 6 -4.27 5.67 1.28
CA ALA A 6 -3.11 6.48 1.66
C ALA A 6 -2.41 7.06 0.43
N THR A 7 -1.99 8.33 0.50
CA THR A 7 -1.00 8.87 -0.45
C THR A 7 0.34 8.15 -0.29
N HIS A 8 1.23 8.27 -1.27
CA HIS A 8 2.53 7.60 -1.23
C HIS A 8 3.35 7.86 0.05
N ASP A 9 3.40 9.12 0.49
CA ASP A 9 4.15 9.48 1.71
C ASP A 9 3.52 8.89 2.97
N VAL A 10 2.18 8.88 3.05
CA VAL A 10 1.44 8.27 4.16
C VAL A 10 1.64 6.75 4.15
N ALA A 11 1.55 6.12 2.98
CA ALA A 11 1.81 4.68 2.80
C ALA A 11 3.22 4.30 3.28
N ARG A 12 4.24 5.12 2.95
CA ARG A 12 5.61 4.91 3.44
C ARG A 12 5.73 5.07 4.96
N GLN A 13 4.95 5.97 5.56
CA GLN A 13 4.90 6.12 7.02
C GLN A 13 4.27 4.89 7.67
N HIS A 14 3.14 4.41 7.17
CA HIS A 14 2.49 3.18 7.65
C HIS A 14 3.43 1.98 7.63
N VAL A 15 4.13 1.74 6.51
CA VAL A 15 5.08 0.62 6.40
C VAL A 15 6.18 0.69 7.45
N ARG A 16 6.69 1.90 7.77
CA ARG A 16 7.70 2.08 8.82
C ARG A 16 7.12 1.87 10.22
N GLU A 17 5.91 2.37 10.45
CA GLU A 17 5.23 2.22 11.74
C GLU A 17 4.93 0.74 12.05
N TRP A 18 4.37 0.01 11.10
CA TRP A 18 4.12 -1.43 11.26
C TRP A 18 5.39 -2.23 11.44
N GLN A 19 6.47 -1.86 10.74
CA GLN A 19 7.78 -2.48 10.98
C GLN A 19 8.27 -2.23 12.42
N ARG A 20 8.04 -1.04 12.99
CA ARG A 20 8.38 -0.76 14.39
C ARG A 20 7.50 -1.51 15.39
N GLN A 21 6.27 -1.83 15.01
CA GLN A 21 5.31 -2.58 15.82
C GLN A 21 5.42 -4.10 15.64
N ASP A 22 6.34 -4.59 14.80
CA ASP A 22 6.45 -6.00 14.40
C ASP A 22 5.13 -6.58 13.82
N ARG A 23 4.36 -5.74 13.12
CA ARG A 23 3.10 -6.12 12.46
C ARG A 23 3.36 -6.58 11.03
N LYS A 24 2.84 -7.75 10.65
CA LYS A 24 2.94 -8.25 9.27
C LYS A 24 2.03 -7.45 8.34
N ILE A 25 2.53 -7.14 7.15
CA ILE A 25 1.69 -6.66 6.05
C ILE A 25 1.25 -7.88 5.24
N LEU A 26 -0.06 -8.06 5.06
CA LEU A 26 -0.65 -9.18 4.33
C LEU A 26 -0.84 -8.86 2.85
N GLY A 27 -1.01 -7.58 2.50
CA GLY A 27 -1.12 -7.17 1.11
C GLY A 27 -1.16 -5.66 0.96
N ILE A 28 -1.05 -5.21 -0.29
CA ILE A 28 -1.18 -3.82 -0.70
C ILE A 28 -1.92 -3.74 -2.04
N GLU A 29 -2.81 -2.77 -2.17
CA GLU A 29 -3.52 -2.46 -3.40
C GLU A 29 -3.24 -1.00 -3.81
N ARG A 30 -2.96 -0.77 -5.09
CA ARG A 30 -2.92 0.55 -5.71
C ARG A 30 -4.33 0.89 -6.19
N LEU A 31 -4.76 2.11 -5.89
CA LEU A 31 -6.00 2.70 -6.34
C LEU A 31 -5.67 3.95 -7.17
N LEU A 32 -6.46 4.21 -8.21
CA LEU A 32 -6.32 5.40 -9.05
C LEU A 32 -7.45 6.37 -8.75
N VAL A 33 -7.11 7.64 -8.51
CA VAL A 33 -8.06 8.70 -8.20
C VAL A 33 -8.09 9.70 -9.34
N ASP A 34 -9.23 9.87 -9.99
CA ASP A 34 -9.36 10.86 -11.06
C ASP A 34 -9.46 12.31 -10.53
N GLU A 35 -9.52 13.28 -11.44
CA GLU A 35 -9.64 14.71 -11.09
C GLU A 35 -10.95 15.06 -10.37
N GLU A 36 -11.98 14.21 -10.48
CA GLU A 36 -13.28 14.36 -9.82
C GLU A 36 -13.28 13.68 -8.43
N GLY A 37 -12.21 12.97 -8.08
CA GLY A 37 -12.04 12.27 -6.82
C GLY A 37 -12.61 10.84 -6.82
N HIS A 38 -12.96 10.29 -7.98
CA HIS A 38 -13.43 8.91 -8.08
C HIS A 38 -12.27 7.94 -7.97
N VAL A 39 -12.44 6.95 -7.10
CA VAL A 39 -11.46 5.89 -6.87
C VAL A 39 -11.78 4.70 -7.77
N THR A 40 -10.81 4.30 -8.58
CA THR A 40 -10.86 3.10 -9.42
C THR A 40 -9.82 2.10 -8.93
N PRO A 41 -10.22 0.86 -8.59
CA PRO A 41 -9.29 -0.22 -8.28
C PRO A 41 -8.38 -0.52 -9.47
N ASP A 42 -7.09 -0.70 -9.21
CA ASP A 42 -6.14 -1.16 -10.21
C ASP A 42 -5.85 -2.65 -10.00
N LEU A 43 -6.45 -3.50 -10.83
CA LEU A 43 -6.29 -4.96 -10.72
C LEU A 43 -4.84 -5.42 -10.95
N ASP A 44 -4.04 -4.64 -11.69
CA ASP A 44 -2.61 -4.91 -11.89
C ASP A 44 -1.76 -4.35 -10.73
N GLY A 45 -2.37 -3.53 -9.88
CA GLY A 45 -1.79 -2.90 -8.71
C GLY A 45 -2.04 -3.65 -7.40
N ILE A 46 -2.25 -4.97 -7.43
CA ILE A 46 -2.50 -5.77 -6.22
C ILE A 46 -1.30 -6.67 -5.95
N ALA A 47 -0.80 -6.66 -4.71
CA ALA A 47 0.25 -7.57 -4.27
C ALA A 47 -0.10 -8.25 -2.94
N ASP A 48 -0.08 -9.57 -2.97
CA ASP A 48 -0.35 -10.45 -1.82
C ASP A 48 0.98 -10.89 -1.17
N PHE A 49 1.06 -10.71 0.15
CA PHE A 49 2.20 -11.07 1.00
C PHE A 49 1.80 -12.04 2.13
N SER A 50 0.63 -12.65 2.05
CA SER A 50 0.09 -13.57 3.06
C SER A 50 1.03 -14.74 3.36
N ASP A 51 1.78 -15.23 2.38
CA ASP A 51 2.77 -16.30 2.54
C ASP A 51 4.18 -15.81 2.93
N ALA A 52 4.43 -14.49 2.93
CA ALA A 52 5.73 -13.92 3.26
C ALA A 52 6.01 -13.94 4.78
N SER A 53 7.27 -13.96 5.19
CA SER A 53 7.63 -13.64 6.57
C SER A 53 7.33 -12.17 6.90
N ARG A 54 7.30 -11.80 8.19
CA ARG A 54 7.12 -10.40 8.62
C ARG A 54 8.12 -9.47 7.95
N GLU A 55 9.40 -9.78 8.05
CA GLU A 55 10.47 -8.97 7.42
C GLU A 55 10.31 -8.89 5.90
N GLN A 56 10.01 -10.02 5.25
CA GLN A 56 9.80 -10.06 3.81
C GLN A 56 8.62 -9.21 3.38
N SER A 57 7.52 -9.18 4.15
CA SER A 57 6.35 -8.36 3.84
C SER A 57 6.68 -6.87 3.81
N HIS A 58 7.50 -6.36 4.75
CA HIS A 58 7.93 -4.96 4.74
C HIS A 58 8.89 -4.64 3.60
N VAL A 59 9.78 -5.58 3.23
CA VAL A 59 10.65 -5.42 2.05
C VAL A 59 9.80 -5.38 0.77
N ALA A 60 8.82 -6.27 0.65
CA ALA A 60 7.92 -6.35 -0.50
C ALA A 60 7.06 -5.08 -0.62
N ALA A 61 6.42 -4.64 0.46
CA ALA A 61 5.65 -3.39 0.49
C ALA A 61 6.49 -2.16 0.09
N ARG A 62 7.74 -2.06 0.60
CA ARG A 62 8.65 -0.98 0.18
C ARG A 62 9.03 -1.04 -1.30
N ARG A 63 9.18 -2.23 -1.86
CA ARG A 63 9.47 -2.42 -3.29
C ARG A 63 8.26 -2.08 -4.15
N PHE A 64 7.07 -2.46 -3.72
CA PHE A 64 5.81 -2.10 -4.37
C PHE A 64 5.67 -0.58 -4.42
N LEU A 65 5.80 0.11 -3.28
CA LEU A 65 5.81 1.57 -3.21
C LEU A 65 7.02 2.22 -3.92
N LYS A 66 8.01 1.47 -4.40
CA LYS A 66 9.08 2.04 -5.25
C LYS A 66 8.71 1.93 -6.73
N MET A 67 7.93 0.91 -7.09
CA MET A 67 7.43 0.68 -8.44
C MET A 67 6.29 1.65 -8.77
N TYR A 68 5.47 1.99 -7.77
CA TYR A 68 4.36 2.93 -7.84
C TYR A 68 4.60 4.14 -6.92
N GLY A 69 3.73 5.13 -6.98
CA GLY A 69 3.77 6.33 -6.14
C GLY A 69 4.42 7.56 -6.79
N SER A 70 4.72 7.48 -8.09
CA SER A 70 5.19 8.63 -8.86
C SER A 70 4.05 9.50 -9.38
N ASP A 71 2.82 8.97 -9.42
CA ASP A 71 1.65 9.69 -9.89
C ASP A 71 0.85 10.24 -8.68
N PRO A 72 0.54 11.54 -8.62
CA PRO A 72 -0.25 12.12 -7.54
C PRO A 72 -1.68 11.56 -7.44
N HIS A 73 -2.17 10.90 -8.48
CA HIS A 73 -3.47 10.22 -8.53
C HIS A 73 -3.44 8.82 -7.92
N GLU A 74 -2.27 8.30 -7.53
CA GLU A 74 -2.18 7.00 -6.88
C GLU A 74 -2.53 7.10 -5.39
N ARG A 75 -3.28 6.11 -4.93
CA ARG A 75 -3.51 5.82 -3.51
C ARG A 75 -3.20 4.37 -3.22
N PHE A 76 -3.02 4.06 -1.94
CA PHE A 76 -2.63 2.73 -1.50
C PHE A 76 -3.48 2.29 -0.33
N ASP A 77 -4.11 1.13 -0.46
CA ASP A 77 -4.76 0.44 0.65
C ASP A 77 -3.89 -0.74 1.10
N PHE A 78 -3.96 -1.07 2.39
CA PHE A 78 -3.14 -2.09 3.01
C PHE A 78 -3.97 -3.01 3.86
N VAL A 79 -3.58 -4.28 3.86
CA VAL A 79 -4.04 -5.26 4.84
C VAL A 79 -2.86 -5.61 5.74
N ALA A 80 -3.01 -5.47 7.06
CA ALA A 80 -1.96 -5.79 8.05
C ALA A 80 -2.56 -6.49 9.29
N GLU A 81 -1.77 -7.34 9.95
CA GLU A 81 -2.13 -8.09 11.18
C GLU A 81 -2.50 -7.19 12.36
#